data_AF-A0A4Q3FW21-F1
#
_entry.id   AF-A0A4Q3FW21-F1
#
_cell.length_a   1.000
_cell.length_b   1.000
_cell.length_c   1.000
_cell.angle_alpha   90.00
_cell.angle_beta   90.00
_cell.angle_gamma   90.00
#
_symmetry.space_group_name_H-M   'P 1'
#
loop_
_entity.id
_entity.type
_entity.pdbx_description
1 polymer ?
#
loop_
_entity_poly.entity_id
_entity_poly.type
_entity_poly.pdbx_seq_one_letter_code
_entity_poly.pdbx_strand_id
1 'polypeptide(L)'
;MGDLVRSEHTTDRAKLHERFNEAVRAANHQHRHQIVSPLTITLGDEFQGLSRTLGASLKIVQQIRWALLKDGIECRFVIGLAELSTPINTEIAWNMMGHGLARAREKLGQKREANAYRFSLPDDPTIESLMDAVGLSVTDIESEWTPRQREIALRSLEQPDRSAALIKAFDVKESVFYKVRRAAKYDLYQTLMGCLSQTLAVLDEETA
;
A
#
# COMPACT_ATOMS: atom_id res chain seq x y z
N MET A 1 7.25 1.00 -6.04
CA MET A 1 7.16 2.45 -6.32
C MET A 1 5.74 2.91 -6.02
N GLY A 2 5.51 4.19 -5.72
CA GLY A 2 4.17 4.72 -5.54
C GLY A 2 4.09 6.24 -5.70
N ASP A 3 2.89 6.74 -5.93
CA ASP A 3 2.59 8.17 -6.08
C ASP A 3 1.28 8.53 -5.37
N LEU A 4 1.13 9.81 -5.01
CA LEU A 4 -0.13 10.37 -4.58
C LEU A 4 -1.08 10.53 -5.78
N VAL A 5 -2.37 10.28 -5.57
CA VAL A 5 -3.38 10.46 -6.61
C VAL A 5 -3.92 11.89 -6.52
N ARG A 6 -3.92 12.62 -7.66
CA ARG A 6 -4.47 13.98 -7.78
C ARG A 6 -3.86 15.01 -6.81
N SER A 7 -2.56 14.87 -6.52
CA SER A 7 -1.80 15.77 -5.63
C SER A 7 -1.88 17.24 -6.09
N GLU A 8 -2.00 17.48 -7.38
CA GLU A 8 -2.08 18.80 -8.00
C GLU A 8 -3.37 19.57 -7.66
N HIS A 9 -4.43 18.86 -7.27
CA HIS A 9 -5.76 19.41 -6.99
C HIS A 9 -6.01 19.72 -5.51
N THR A 10 -5.05 19.42 -4.62
CA THR A 10 -5.21 19.72 -3.19
C THR A 10 -5.19 21.23 -2.95
N THR A 11 -6.11 21.70 -2.10
CA THR A 11 -6.13 23.09 -1.64
C THR A 11 -5.12 23.34 -0.52
N ASP A 12 -4.72 22.31 0.22
CA ASP A 12 -3.74 22.38 1.31
C ASP A 12 -2.52 21.50 0.98
N ARG A 13 -1.61 22.07 0.18
CA ARG A 13 -0.37 21.41 -0.24
C ARG A 13 0.60 21.18 0.92
N ALA A 14 0.59 22.07 1.92
CA ALA A 14 1.47 21.95 3.08
C ALA A 14 1.10 20.73 3.91
N LYS A 15 -0.19 20.56 4.22
CA LYS A 15 -0.68 19.38 4.94
C LYS A 15 -0.49 18.09 4.15
N LEU A 16 -0.74 18.10 2.84
CA LEU A 16 -0.50 16.93 1.99
C LEU A 16 0.98 16.50 2.05
N HIS A 17 1.90 17.46 1.88
CA HIS A 17 3.33 17.22 1.95
C HIS A 17 3.75 16.68 3.32
N GLU A 18 3.29 17.30 4.41
CA GLU A 18 3.58 16.85 5.78
C GLU A 18 3.16 15.40 6.01
N ARG A 19 1.89 15.07 5.70
CA ARG A 19 1.32 13.73 5.89
C ARG A 19 2.00 12.67 5.03
N PHE A 20 2.29 12.98 3.78
CA PHE A 20 3.00 12.07 2.90
C PHE A 20 4.41 11.77 3.41
N ASN A 21 5.15 12.81 3.79
CA ASN A 21 6.49 12.65 4.34
C ASN A 21 6.49 11.89 5.68
N GLU A 22 5.50 12.15 6.54
CA GLU A 22 5.33 11.43 7.81
C GLU A 22 5.07 9.93 7.57
N ALA A 23 4.16 9.59 6.65
CA ALA A 23 3.84 8.20 6.30
C ALA A 23 5.08 7.45 5.77
N VAL A 24 5.84 8.05 4.84
CA VAL A 24 7.06 7.45 4.27
C VAL A 24 8.14 7.28 5.33
N ARG A 25 8.37 8.28 6.19
CA ARG A 25 9.35 8.17 7.31
C ARG A 25 8.95 7.08 8.30
N ALA A 26 7.68 7.01 8.68
CA ALA A 26 7.18 5.98 9.59
C ALA A 26 7.38 4.57 9.02
N ALA A 27 7.10 4.38 7.73
CA ALA A 27 7.31 3.11 7.04
C ALA A 27 8.80 2.71 6.99
N ASN A 28 9.70 3.65 6.66
CA ASN A 28 11.15 3.41 6.70
C ASN A 28 11.62 2.97 8.09
N HIS A 29 11.15 3.63 9.16
CA HIS A 29 11.54 3.30 10.53
C HIS A 29 11.01 1.93 10.97
N GLN A 30 9.72 1.66 10.72
CA GLN A 30 9.03 0.44 11.13
C GLN A 30 9.55 -0.80 10.39
N HIS A 31 9.87 -0.65 9.10
CA HIS A 31 10.30 -1.75 8.24
C HIS A 31 11.79 -1.74 7.92
N ARG A 32 12.62 -1.03 8.70
CA ARG A 32 14.07 -0.88 8.47
C ARG A 32 14.82 -2.19 8.19
N HIS A 33 14.40 -3.29 8.82
CA HIS A 33 15.04 -4.59 8.65
C HIS A 33 14.65 -5.29 7.35
N GLN A 34 13.52 -4.90 6.76
CA GLN A 34 12.99 -5.46 5.52
C GLN A 34 13.34 -4.62 4.30
N ILE A 35 13.82 -3.39 4.49
CA ILE A 35 14.16 -2.43 3.45
C ILE A 35 15.66 -2.57 3.12
N VAL A 36 15.99 -2.79 1.85
CA VAL A 36 17.38 -2.86 1.37
C VAL A 36 17.83 -1.56 0.70
N SER A 37 16.88 -0.74 0.23
CA SER A 37 17.11 0.65 -0.20
C SER A 37 15.93 1.50 0.28
N PRO A 38 16.18 2.57 1.06
CA PRO A 38 15.14 3.29 1.78
C PRO A 38 14.11 3.92 0.85
N LEU A 39 12.85 3.94 1.30
CA LEU A 39 11.80 4.66 0.62
C LEU A 39 12.20 6.14 0.53
N THR A 40 12.40 6.60 -0.70
CA THR A 40 12.89 7.93 -1.03
C THR A 40 11.81 8.65 -1.81
N ILE A 41 11.39 9.81 -1.31
CA ILE A 41 10.46 10.68 -2.03
C ILE A 41 11.21 11.32 -3.20
N THR A 42 10.60 11.27 -4.37
CA THR A 42 11.08 11.82 -5.63
C THR A 42 9.98 12.68 -6.24
N LEU A 43 10.34 13.69 -7.04
CA LEU A 43 9.38 14.56 -7.76
C LEU A 43 8.29 15.24 -6.89
N GLY A 44 8.38 15.15 -5.56
CA GLY A 44 7.49 15.78 -4.58
C GLY A 44 6.38 14.87 -4.06
N ASP A 45 5.76 14.08 -4.93
CA ASP A 45 4.59 13.25 -4.65
C ASP A 45 4.76 11.77 -5.02
N GLU A 46 5.93 11.39 -5.54
CA GLU A 46 6.31 10.01 -5.82
C GLU A 46 7.28 9.49 -4.77
N PHE A 47 7.34 8.18 -4.58
CA PHE A 47 8.40 7.54 -3.84
C PHE A 47 8.81 6.20 -4.46
N GLN A 48 10.06 5.84 -4.24
CA GLN A 48 10.60 4.54 -4.64
C GLN A 48 11.49 3.97 -3.55
N GLY A 49 11.67 2.66 -3.53
CA GLY A 49 12.51 1.95 -2.58
C GLY A 49 12.50 0.46 -2.88
N LEU A 50 13.36 -0.28 -2.18
CA LEU A 50 13.53 -1.71 -2.36
C LEU A 50 13.39 -2.42 -1.00
N SER A 51 12.62 -3.49 -0.97
CA SER A 51 12.54 -4.42 0.16
C SER A 51 13.18 -5.76 -0.19
N ARG A 52 13.50 -6.56 0.84
CA ARG A 52 14.06 -7.91 0.68
C ARG A 52 13.14 -8.85 -0.09
N THR A 53 11.83 -8.69 0.09
CA THR A 53 10.83 -9.59 -0.49
C THR A 53 9.60 -8.79 -0.95
N LEU A 54 8.79 -9.36 -1.84
CA LEU A 54 7.52 -8.81 -2.30
C LEU A 54 6.50 -8.74 -1.16
N GLY A 55 6.43 -9.77 -0.31
CA GLY A 55 5.56 -9.78 0.87
C GLY A 55 5.89 -8.63 1.83
N ALA A 56 7.18 -8.29 2.00
CA ALA A 56 7.58 -7.10 2.74
C ALA A 56 7.14 -5.80 2.05
N SER A 57 7.26 -5.71 0.72
CA SER A 57 6.78 -4.56 -0.06
C SER A 57 5.28 -4.31 0.15
N LEU A 58 4.45 -5.36 0.14
CA LEU A 58 3.02 -5.24 0.36
C LEU A 58 2.69 -4.66 1.75
N LYS A 59 3.34 -5.17 2.80
CA LYS A 59 3.16 -4.66 4.18
C LYS A 59 3.54 -3.19 4.31
N ILE A 60 4.65 -2.79 3.68
CA ILE A 60 5.14 -1.41 3.67
C ILE A 60 4.13 -0.48 3.01
N VAL A 61 3.65 -0.80 1.81
CA VAL A 61 2.70 0.08 1.10
C VAL A 61 1.32 0.11 1.74
N GLN A 62 0.88 -1.00 2.36
CA GLN A 62 -0.33 -1.03 3.18
C GLN A 62 -0.25 -0.05 4.34
N GLN A 63 0.87 -0.04 5.08
CA GLN A 63 1.06 0.92 6.17
C GLN A 63 0.97 2.37 5.67
N ILE A 64 1.63 2.69 4.55
CA ILE A 64 1.60 4.03 3.95
C ILE A 64 0.17 4.39 3.56
N ARG A 65 -0.53 3.49 2.87
CA ARG A 65 -1.91 3.71 2.43
C ARG A 65 -2.86 3.93 3.59
N TRP A 66 -2.80 3.11 4.63
CA TRP A 66 -3.66 3.28 5.81
C TRP A 66 -3.38 4.60 6.53
N ALA A 67 -2.11 5.00 6.64
CA ALA A 67 -1.75 6.29 7.23
C ALA A 67 -2.35 7.46 6.45
N LEU A 68 -2.31 7.42 5.11
CA LEU A 68 -2.83 8.47 4.25
C LEU A 68 -4.36 8.47 4.14
N LEU A 69 -4.99 7.29 4.09
CA LEU A 69 -6.44 7.16 4.02
C LEU A 69 -7.14 7.74 5.25
N LYS A 70 -6.50 7.73 6.44
CA LYS A 70 -7.04 8.41 7.64
C LYS A 70 -7.37 9.88 7.39
N ASP A 71 -6.55 10.57 6.61
CA ASP A 71 -6.74 11.96 6.22
C ASP A 71 -7.48 12.11 4.88
N GLY A 72 -7.96 11.01 4.29
CA GLY A 72 -8.60 11.01 2.97
C GLY A 72 -7.65 11.26 1.81
N ILE A 73 -6.35 11.04 2.01
CA ILE A 73 -5.33 11.19 0.98
C ILE A 73 -5.22 9.87 0.22
N GLU A 74 -5.39 9.94 -1.10
CA GLU A 74 -5.28 8.79 -1.99
C GLU A 74 -3.85 8.63 -2.50
N CYS A 75 -3.39 7.38 -2.58
CA CYS A 75 -2.10 7.00 -3.12
C CYS A 75 -2.21 5.62 -3.78
N ARG A 76 -1.30 5.32 -4.70
CA ARG A 76 -1.23 4.04 -5.38
C ARG A 76 0.20 3.55 -5.52
N PHE A 77 0.34 2.27 -5.81
CA PHE A 77 1.63 1.59 -5.80
C PHE A 77 1.73 0.57 -6.91
N VAL A 78 2.97 0.33 -7.32
CA VAL A 78 3.38 -0.84 -8.07
C VAL A 78 4.40 -1.62 -7.24
N ILE A 79 4.08 -2.89 -6.98
CA ILE A 79 4.97 -3.88 -6.34
C ILE A 79 5.44 -4.84 -7.42
N GLY A 80 6.73 -5.11 -7.51
CA GLY A 80 7.24 -6.07 -8.48
C GLY A 80 8.67 -6.44 -8.21
N LEU A 81 9.12 -7.49 -8.88
CA LEU A 81 10.51 -7.92 -8.84
C LEU A 81 11.39 -6.91 -9.58
N ALA A 82 12.51 -6.56 -8.97
CA ALA A 82 13.48 -5.62 -9.52
C ALA A 82 14.81 -6.32 -9.76
N GLU A 83 15.00 -6.83 -10.98
CA GLU A 83 16.34 -7.19 -11.45
C GLU A 83 17.14 -5.90 -11.69
N LEU A 84 18.24 -5.73 -10.96
CA LEU A 84 19.08 -4.54 -11.03
C LEU A 84 20.31 -4.80 -11.90
N SER A 85 20.60 -3.88 -12.79
CA SER A 85 21.83 -3.85 -13.61
C SER A 85 22.93 -3.01 -12.94
N THR A 86 22.67 -2.46 -11.76
CA THR A 86 23.57 -1.62 -10.97
C THR A 86 23.59 -2.10 -9.52
N PRO A 87 24.64 -1.80 -8.73
CA PRO A 87 24.64 -2.05 -7.30
C PRO A 87 23.44 -1.41 -6.57
N ILE A 88 22.98 -2.04 -5.49
CA ILE A 88 21.95 -1.49 -4.62
C ILE A 88 22.51 -0.28 -3.88
N ASN A 89 21.82 0.85 -3.96
CA ASN A 89 22.10 2.02 -3.12
C ASN A 89 21.32 1.91 -1.81
N THR A 90 22.04 1.63 -0.71
CA THR A 90 21.46 1.42 0.62
C THR A 90 21.14 2.71 1.37
N GLU A 91 21.60 3.87 0.86
CA GLU A 91 21.42 5.18 1.51
C GLU A 91 20.23 5.95 0.93
N ILE A 92 20.03 5.86 -0.39
CA ILE A 92 18.97 6.55 -1.11
C ILE A 92 18.51 5.71 -2.28
N ALA A 93 17.20 5.55 -2.46
CA ALA A 93 16.63 4.86 -3.61
C ALA A 93 16.65 5.77 -4.84
N TRP A 94 17.85 6.05 -5.35
CA TRP A 94 18.11 6.91 -6.49
C TRP A 94 19.26 6.35 -7.33
N ASN A 95 19.26 6.66 -8.63
CA ASN A 95 20.32 6.29 -9.58
C ASN A 95 20.59 4.77 -9.69
N MET A 96 19.57 3.93 -9.46
CA MET A 96 19.60 2.49 -9.76
C MET A 96 18.91 2.23 -11.09
N MET A 97 19.44 1.30 -11.88
CA MET A 97 18.89 0.91 -13.17
C MET A 97 18.59 -0.59 -13.19
N GLY A 98 17.51 -0.96 -13.88
CA GLY A 98 17.07 -2.34 -13.98
C GLY A 98 15.72 -2.46 -14.68
N HIS A 99 15.50 -3.59 -15.36
CA HIS A 99 14.27 -3.82 -16.12
C HIS A 99 13.02 -3.79 -15.24
N GLY A 100 13.10 -4.33 -14.02
CA GLY A 100 11.97 -4.30 -13.08
C GLY A 100 11.62 -2.88 -12.59
N LEU A 101 12.63 -2.02 -12.40
CA LEU A 101 12.39 -0.61 -12.04
C LEU A 101 11.71 0.16 -13.18
N ALA A 102 12.13 -0.07 -14.42
CA ALA A 102 11.54 0.57 -15.60
C ALA A 102 10.07 0.15 -15.78
N ARG A 103 9.77 -1.14 -15.68
CA ARG A 103 8.39 -1.67 -15.79
C ARG A 103 7.48 -1.15 -14.68
N ALA A 104 7.98 -1.11 -13.44
CA ALA A 104 7.21 -0.55 -12.32
C ALA A 104 6.87 0.92 -12.54
N ARG A 105 7.82 1.70 -13.08
CA ARG A 105 7.60 3.12 -13.41
C ARG A 105 6.62 3.31 -14.56
N GLU A 106 6.73 2.52 -15.62
CA GLU A 106 5.78 2.53 -16.74
C GLU A 106 4.36 2.23 -16.24
N LYS A 107 4.20 1.20 -15.42
CA LYS A 107 2.90 0.81 -14.84
C LYS A 107 2.35 1.91 -13.93
N LEU A 108 3.18 2.55 -13.10
CA LEU A 108 2.76 3.67 -12.24
C LEU A 108 2.32 4.90 -13.05
N GLY A 109 2.98 5.13 -14.19
CA GLY A 109 2.68 6.22 -15.12
C GLY A 109 1.32 6.12 -15.84
N GLN A 110 0.62 4.98 -15.74
CA GLN A 110 -0.72 4.81 -16.28
C GLN A 110 -1.77 5.52 -15.42
N LYS A 111 -1.78 6.87 -15.48
CA LYS A 111 -2.49 7.73 -14.52
C LYS A 111 -4.00 7.53 -14.43
N ARG A 112 -4.63 6.93 -15.45
CA ARG A 112 -6.08 6.68 -15.52
C ARG A 112 -6.53 5.47 -14.72
N GLU A 113 -5.59 4.65 -14.24
CA GLU A 113 -5.91 3.44 -13.50
C GLU A 113 -6.30 3.77 -12.05
N ALA A 114 -7.49 3.32 -11.65
CA ALA A 114 -8.02 3.56 -10.31
C ALA A 114 -7.39 2.62 -9.27
N ASN A 115 -6.78 1.50 -9.71
CA ASN A 115 -6.22 0.49 -8.84
C ASN A 115 -5.03 1.02 -8.01
N ALA A 116 -5.17 1.01 -6.69
CA ALA A 116 -4.14 1.41 -5.76
C ALA A 116 -3.05 0.37 -5.56
N TYR A 117 -3.33 -0.91 -5.79
CA TYR A 117 -2.41 -2.03 -5.59
C TYR A 117 -2.18 -2.76 -6.90
N ARG A 118 -1.08 -2.43 -7.55
CA ARG A 118 -0.70 -3.03 -8.84
C ARG A 118 0.57 -3.84 -8.72
N PHE A 119 0.69 -4.85 -9.57
CA PHE A 119 1.79 -5.80 -9.53
C PHE A 119 2.58 -5.78 -10.82
N SER A 120 3.88 -6.06 -10.78
CA SER A 120 4.74 -6.16 -11.97
C SER A 120 5.50 -7.48 -11.89
N LEU A 121 4.94 -8.51 -12.55
CA LEU A 121 5.41 -9.89 -12.56
C LEU A 121 5.58 -10.32 -14.03
N PRO A 122 6.68 -9.93 -14.70
CA PRO A 122 6.86 -10.15 -16.13
C PRO A 122 6.88 -11.64 -16.49
N ASP A 123 7.36 -12.49 -15.59
CA ASP A 123 7.48 -13.93 -15.80
C ASP A 123 6.14 -14.67 -15.61
N ASP A 124 5.17 -14.04 -14.95
CA ASP A 124 3.84 -14.61 -14.73
C ASP A 124 2.71 -13.58 -14.98
N PRO A 125 2.38 -13.31 -16.26
CA PRO A 125 1.36 -12.32 -16.62
C PRO A 125 -0.06 -12.73 -16.21
N THR A 126 -0.31 -14.03 -16.00
CA THR A 126 -1.61 -14.53 -15.54
C THR A 126 -1.80 -14.19 -14.07
N ILE A 127 -0.78 -14.48 -13.24
CA ILE A 127 -0.79 -14.09 -11.83
C ILE A 127 -0.80 -12.56 -11.69
N GLU A 128 -0.03 -11.83 -12.49
CA GLU A 128 -0.08 -10.35 -12.50
C GLU A 128 -1.50 -9.83 -12.70
N SER A 129 -2.22 -10.37 -13.69
CA SER A 129 -3.59 -9.93 -14.02
C SER A 129 -4.60 -10.26 -12.92
N LEU A 130 -4.49 -11.44 -12.32
CA LEU A 130 -5.34 -11.84 -11.19
C LEU A 130 -5.08 -10.97 -9.95
N MET A 131 -3.81 -10.74 -9.63
CA MET A 131 -3.43 -9.90 -8.50
C MET A 131 -3.84 -8.43 -8.71
N ASP A 132 -3.72 -7.90 -9.93
CA ASP A 132 -4.25 -6.58 -10.27
C ASP A 132 -5.77 -6.52 -10.07
N ALA A 133 -6.53 -7.55 -10.48
CA ALA A 133 -7.97 -7.59 -10.27
C ALA A 133 -8.36 -7.64 -8.78
N VAL A 134 -7.61 -8.39 -7.97
CA VAL A 134 -7.77 -8.41 -6.51
C VAL A 134 -7.41 -7.05 -5.90
N GLY A 135 -6.31 -6.42 -6.33
CA GLY A 135 -5.91 -5.08 -5.91
C GLY A 135 -6.95 -4.01 -6.25
N LEU A 136 -7.58 -4.10 -7.43
CA LEU A 136 -8.68 -3.24 -7.83
C LEU A 136 -9.90 -3.44 -6.93
N SER A 137 -10.23 -4.69 -6.60
CA SER A 137 -11.35 -5.01 -5.69
C SER A 137 -11.12 -4.46 -4.27
N VAL A 138 -9.89 -4.55 -3.76
CA VAL A 138 -9.49 -3.92 -2.49
C VAL A 138 -9.65 -2.41 -2.57
N THR A 139 -9.21 -1.81 -3.68
CA THR A 139 -9.29 -0.36 -3.90
C THR A 139 -10.73 0.13 -3.96
N ASP A 140 -11.62 -0.61 -4.63
CA ASP A 140 -13.05 -0.32 -4.74
C ASP A 140 -13.69 -0.28 -3.34
N ILE A 141 -13.43 -1.29 -2.51
CA ILE A 141 -13.91 -1.33 -1.11
C ILE A 141 -13.45 -0.11 -0.32
N GLU A 142 -12.17 0.25 -0.41
CA GLU A 142 -11.60 1.41 0.31
C GLU A 142 -12.22 2.73 -0.16
N SER A 143 -12.54 2.85 -1.45
CA SER A 143 -13.13 4.05 -2.05
C SER A 143 -14.59 4.28 -1.62
N GLU A 144 -15.33 3.21 -1.35
CA GLU A 144 -16.73 3.26 -0.90
C GLU A 144 -16.88 3.57 0.60
N TRP A 145 -15.80 3.54 1.37
CA TRP A 145 -15.87 3.77 2.81
C TRP A 145 -16.28 5.21 3.13
N THR A 146 -17.42 5.33 3.81
CA THR A 146 -17.79 6.54 4.56
C THR A 146 -16.73 6.87 5.61
N PRO A 147 -16.63 8.13 6.10
CA PRO A 147 -15.65 8.49 7.13
C PRO A 147 -15.70 7.58 8.36
N ARG A 148 -16.91 7.19 8.80
CA ARG A 148 -17.09 6.30 9.96
C ARG A 148 -16.67 4.85 9.68
N GLN A 149 -16.99 4.33 8.49
CA GLN A 149 -16.54 2.99 8.08
C GLN A 149 -15.02 2.94 7.97
N ARG A 150 -14.41 3.96 7.35
CA ARG A 150 -12.97 4.09 7.21
C ARG A 150 -12.27 4.12 8.56
N GLU A 151 -12.75 4.96 9.48
CA GLU A 151 -12.19 5.06 10.82
C GLU A 151 -12.20 3.71 11.56
N ILE A 152 -13.35 3.02 11.57
CA ILE A 152 -13.49 1.72 12.23
C ILE A 152 -12.67 0.63 11.52
N ALA A 153 -12.68 0.59 10.18
CA ALA A 153 -11.95 -0.40 9.39
C ALA A 153 -10.44 -0.26 9.60
N LEU A 154 -9.88 0.94 9.44
CA LEU A 154 -8.45 1.19 9.62
C LEU A 154 -7.98 0.87 11.06
N ARG A 155 -8.77 1.27 12.07
CA ARG A 155 -8.43 0.95 13.47
C ARG A 155 -8.52 -0.55 13.78
N SER A 156 -9.39 -1.27 13.07
CA SER A 156 -9.49 -2.73 13.15
C SER A 156 -8.31 -3.43 12.46
N LEU A 157 -7.83 -2.89 11.32
CA LEU A 157 -6.63 -3.40 10.63
C LEU A 157 -5.35 -3.20 11.46
N GLU A 158 -5.25 -2.09 12.19
CA GLU A 158 -4.12 -1.83 13.10
C GLU A 158 -4.12 -2.71 14.34
N GLN A 159 -5.30 -3.19 14.77
CA GLN A 159 -5.48 -3.91 16.03
C GLN A 159 -6.48 -5.07 15.87
N PRO A 160 -6.18 -6.08 15.03
CA PRO A 160 -7.13 -7.12 14.64
C PRO A 160 -7.70 -7.89 15.84
N ASP A 161 -6.87 -8.15 16.85
CA ASP A 161 -7.23 -8.93 18.04
C ASP A 161 -7.86 -8.09 19.17
N ARG A 162 -8.09 -6.78 18.95
CA ARG A 162 -8.54 -5.86 20.00
C ARG A 162 -9.94 -5.30 19.77
N SER A 163 -10.82 -6.08 19.14
CA SER A 163 -12.20 -5.65 18.84
C SER A 163 -12.95 -5.14 20.09
N ALA A 164 -12.85 -5.81 21.25
CA ALA A 164 -13.45 -5.35 22.50
C ALA A 164 -12.92 -3.99 22.98
N ALA A 165 -11.61 -3.75 22.84
CA ALA A 165 -11.01 -2.46 23.22
C ALA A 165 -11.41 -1.35 22.24
N LEU A 166 -11.51 -1.66 20.94
CA LEU A 166 -11.98 -0.72 19.92
C LEU A 166 -13.44 -0.34 20.13
N ILE A 167 -14.32 -1.31 20.43
CA ILE A 167 -15.74 -1.06 20.75
C ILE A 167 -15.86 -0.04 21.90
N LYS A 168 -15.08 -0.24 22.97
CA LYS A 168 -15.00 0.70 24.09
C LYS A 168 -14.45 2.07 23.68
N ALA A 169 -13.37 2.10 22.90
CA ALA A 169 -12.72 3.34 22.47
C ALA A 169 -13.62 4.19 21.54
N PHE A 170 -14.44 3.54 20.72
CA PHE A 170 -15.40 4.19 19.84
C PHE A 170 -16.71 4.59 20.53
N ASP A 171 -16.92 4.18 21.78
CA ASP A 171 -18.14 4.37 22.57
C ASP A 171 -19.41 3.94 21.80
N VAL A 172 -19.38 2.74 21.22
CA VAL A 172 -20.51 2.16 20.48
C VAL A 172 -20.93 0.82 21.06
N LYS A 173 -22.19 0.44 20.82
CA LYS A 173 -22.65 -0.93 21.07
C LYS A 173 -21.91 -1.91 20.15
N GLU A 174 -21.62 -3.10 20.67
CA GLU A 174 -20.96 -4.17 19.91
C GLU A 174 -21.68 -4.50 18.59
N SER A 175 -23.02 -4.57 18.62
CA SER A 175 -23.83 -4.81 17.41
C SER A 175 -23.69 -3.71 16.36
N VAL A 176 -23.48 -2.46 16.77
CA VAL A 176 -23.25 -1.33 15.85
C VAL A 176 -21.85 -1.42 15.25
N PHE A 177 -20.83 -1.75 16.05
CA PHE A 177 -19.46 -1.92 15.58
C PHE A 177 -19.36 -2.98 14.46
N TYR A 178 -19.92 -4.17 14.69
CA TYR A 178 -19.92 -5.22 13.68
C TYR A 178 -20.81 -4.89 12.47
N LYS A 179 -21.91 -4.14 12.66
CA LYS A 179 -22.72 -3.64 11.54
C LYS A 179 -21.91 -2.69 10.65
N VAL A 180 -21.11 -1.79 11.25
CA VAL A 180 -20.23 -0.89 10.48
C VAL A 180 -19.14 -1.68 9.75
N ARG A 181 -18.47 -2.64 10.41
CA ARG A 181 -17.47 -3.52 9.75
C ARG A 181 -18.05 -4.29 8.58
N ARG A 182 -19.26 -4.85 8.74
CA ARG A 182 -19.97 -5.53 7.65
C ARG A 182 -20.27 -4.59 6.49
N ALA A 183 -20.78 -3.39 6.79
CA ALA A 183 -21.05 -2.37 5.77
C ALA A 183 -19.78 -1.88 5.06
N ALA A 184 -18.64 -1.90 5.75
CA ALA A 184 -17.32 -1.62 5.21
C ALA A 184 -16.72 -2.81 4.42
N LYS A 185 -17.46 -3.93 4.23
CA LYS A 185 -16.97 -5.16 3.60
C LYS A 185 -15.66 -5.67 4.24
N TYR A 186 -15.47 -5.45 5.54
CA TYR A 186 -14.20 -5.66 6.23
C TYR A 186 -13.66 -7.09 6.10
N ASP A 187 -14.51 -8.10 6.27
CA ASP A 187 -14.05 -9.50 6.20
C ASP A 187 -13.66 -9.90 4.77
N LEU A 188 -14.36 -9.38 3.75
CA LEU A 188 -13.97 -9.55 2.35
C LEU A 188 -12.64 -8.85 2.05
N TYR A 189 -12.46 -7.62 2.55
CA TYR A 189 -11.19 -6.90 2.45
C TYR A 189 -10.02 -7.72 3.01
N GLN A 190 -10.19 -8.28 4.22
CA GLN A 190 -9.16 -9.12 4.84
C GLN A 190 -8.85 -10.36 4.01
N THR A 191 -9.86 -11.04 3.46
CA THR A 191 -9.67 -12.19 2.57
C THR A 191 -8.87 -11.82 1.34
N LEU A 192 -9.23 -10.74 0.64
CA LEU A 192 -8.54 -10.28 -0.57
C LEU A 192 -7.07 -9.91 -0.27
N MET A 193 -6.84 -9.19 0.82
CA MET A 193 -5.48 -8.84 1.26
C MET A 193 -4.67 -10.07 1.70
N GLY A 194 -5.33 -11.06 2.32
CA GLY A 194 -4.75 -12.35 2.64
C GLY A 194 -4.31 -13.11 1.40
N CYS A 195 -5.14 -13.13 0.35
CA CYS A 195 -4.79 -13.73 -0.93
C CYS A 195 -3.56 -13.06 -1.55
N LEU A 196 -3.52 -11.72 -1.63
CA LEU A 196 -2.34 -10.99 -2.12
C LEU A 196 -1.09 -11.34 -1.30
N SER A 197 -1.20 -11.34 0.03
CA SER A 197 -0.07 -11.67 0.90
C SER A 197 0.42 -13.10 0.73
N GLN A 198 -0.49 -14.06 0.55
CA GLN A 198 -0.14 -15.47 0.38
C GLN A 198 0.52 -15.71 -0.99
N THR A 199 -0.03 -15.14 -2.06
CA THR A 199 0.56 -15.24 -3.40
C THR A 199 1.96 -14.65 -3.44
N LEU A 200 2.17 -13.47 -2.84
CA LEU A 200 3.51 -12.89 -2.76
C LEU A 200 4.49 -13.72 -1.94
N ALA A 201 4.04 -14.40 -0.89
CA ALA A 201 4.89 -15.28 -0.10
C ALA A 201 5.36 -16.50 -0.91
N VAL A 202 4.48 -17.07 -1.76
CA VAL A 202 4.86 -18.16 -2.67
C VAL A 202 5.88 -17.67 -3.71
N LEU A 203 5.65 -16.51 -4.31
CA LEU A 203 6.61 -15.92 -5.27
C LEU A 203 7.97 -15.58 -4.62
N ASP A 204 7.96 -15.16 -3.35
CA ASP A 204 9.18 -14.94 -2.57
C ASP A 204 9.98 -16.24 -2.38
N GLU A 205 9.31 -17.39 -2.22
CA GLU A 205 9.95 -18.71 -2.11
C GLU A 205 10.51 -19.23 -3.44
N GLU A 206 9.84 -18.94 -4.56
CA GLU A 206 10.28 -19.35 -5.91
C GLU A 206 11.49 -18.54 -6.42
N THR A 207 11.74 -17.37 -5.85
CA THR A 207 12.80 -16.43 -6.28
C THR A 207 13.99 -16.35 -5.33
N ALA A 208 13.95 -17.07 -4.20
CA ALA A 208 15.02 -17.16 -3.19
C ALA A 208 16.13 -18.15 -3.59
#